data_AF-A0A2N2LMF7-F1
#
_entry.id   AF-A0A2N2LMF7-F1
#
_cell.length_a   1.000
_cell.length_b   1.000
_cell.length_c   1.000
_cell.angle_alpha   90.00
_cell.angle_beta   90.00
_cell.angle_gamma   90.00
#
_symmetry.space_group_name_H-M   'P 1'
#
loop_
_entity.id
_entity.type
_entity.pdbx_description
1 polymer ?
#
loop_
_entity_poly.entity_id
_entity_poly.type
_entity_poly.pdbx_seq_one_letter_code
_entity_poly.pdbx_strand_id
1 'polypeptide(L)' 'MDPTAAGVTTTESVPPRARIFVVEDHPLTGPAIQQVLAMDGFEVDLAGTLARARARFEVAPPAGRSWSRSVVPRPDFRC' A
#
# COMPACT_ATOMS: atom_id res chain seq x y z
N MET A 1 -32.78 36.99 -17.35
CA MET A 1 -32.57 35.66 -16.75
C MET A 1 -31.28 35.13 -17.36
N ASP A 2 -30.21 35.06 -16.58
CA ASP A 2 -28.89 34.58 -17.01
C ASP A 2 -28.63 33.19 -16.43
N PRO A 3 -28.49 32.13 -17.26
CA PRO A 3 -28.15 30.80 -16.79
C PRO A 3 -26.68 30.50 -17.12
N THR A 4 -25.73 31.10 -16.42
CA THR A 4 -24.32 30.69 -16.53
C THR A 4 -23.61 30.83 -15.20
N ALA A 5 -24.03 30.00 -14.25
CA ALA A 5 -23.19 29.57 -13.15
C ALA A 5 -22.92 28.08 -13.34
N ALA A 6 -22.12 27.74 -14.36
CA ALA A 6 -21.56 26.40 -14.49
C ALA A 6 -20.54 26.24 -13.35
N GLY A 7 -21.01 25.70 -12.23
CA GLY A 7 -20.19 25.40 -11.06
C GLY A 7 -19.06 24.47 -11.49
N VAL A 8 -17.84 24.98 -11.39
CA VAL A 8 -16.63 24.16 -11.39
C VAL A 8 -16.69 23.32 -10.12
N THR A 9 -17.19 22.09 -10.22
CA THR A 9 -17.06 21.11 -9.14
C THR A 9 -15.61 20.65 -9.15
N THR A 10 -14.78 21.35 -8.39
CA THR A 10 -13.43 20.89 -8.05
C THR A 10 -13.59 19.52 -7.39
N THR A 11 -13.20 18.46 -8.10
CA THR A 11 -13.14 17.12 -7.52
C THR A 11 -12.06 17.18 -6.44
N GLU A 12 -12.49 17.38 -5.21
CA GLU A 12 -11.61 17.40 -4.05
C GLU A 12 -10.99 16.01 -3.95
N SER A 13 -9.74 15.89 -4.40
CA SER A 13 -8.97 14.66 -4.29
C SER A 13 -8.70 14.46 -2.81
N VAL A 14 -9.48 13.57 -2.19
CA VAL A 14 -9.28 13.19 -0.79
C VAL A 14 -7.84 12.70 -0.65
N PRO A 15 -7.02 13.32 0.22
CA PRO A 15 -5.63 12.90 0.38
C PRO A 15 -5.61 11.45 0.89
N PRO A 16 -4.72 10.61 0.36
CA PRO A 16 -4.71 9.19 0.69
C PRO A 16 -4.42 8.99 2.16
N ARG A 17 -5.18 8.08 2.80
CA ARG A 17 -5.12 7.83 4.24
C ARG A 17 -3.72 7.38 4.68
N ALA A 18 -3.14 6.45 3.92
CA ALA A 18 -1.79 5.94 4.11
C ALA A 18 -1.32 5.21 2.85
N ARG A 19 0.00 4.96 2.77
CA ARG A 19 0.61 4.12 1.74
C ARG A 19 0.75 2.69 2.25
N ILE A 20 0.25 1.72 1.50
CA ILE A 20 0.29 0.29 1.83
C ILE A 20 1.11 -0.45 0.76
N PHE A 21 1.98 -1.35 1.22
CA PHE A 21 2.72 -2.27 0.35
C PHE A 21 2.24 -3.70 0.58
N VAL A 22 1.63 -4.31 -0.43
CA VAL A 22 1.08 -5.67 -0.38
C VAL A 22 2.05 -6.63 -1.04
N VAL A 23 2.32 -7.77 -0.39
CA VAL A 23 3.09 -8.87 -0.96
C VAL A 23 2.17 -10.08 -1.02
N GLU A 24 1.83 -10.47 -2.24
CA GLU A 24 0.83 -11.51 -2.52
C GLU A 24 1.16 -12.10 -3.88
N ASP A 25 1.38 -13.42 -3.94
CA ASP A 25 1.81 -14.14 -5.14
C ASP A 25 0.64 -14.77 -5.90
N HIS A 26 -0.53 -14.89 -5.27
CA HIS A 26 -1.68 -15.48 -5.91
C HIS A 26 -2.32 -14.51 -6.94
N PRO A 27 -2.53 -14.93 -8.20
CA PRO A 27 -2.85 -14.03 -9.32
C PRO A 27 -4.21 -13.35 -9.22
N LEU A 28 -5.12 -13.87 -8.38
CA LEU A 28 -6.46 -13.32 -8.19
C LEU A 28 -6.60 -12.47 -6.92
N THR A 29 -5.91 -12.82 -5.84
CA THR A 29 -6.11 -12.13 -4.55
C THR A 29 -5.35 -10.82 -4.50
N GLY A 30 -4.15 -10.75 -5.10
CA GLY A 30 -3.36 -9.52 -5.15
C GLY A 30 -4.12 -8.34 -5.77
N PRO A 31 -4.67 -8.48 -6.99
CA PRO A 31 -5.49 -7.43 -7.60
C PRO A 31 -6.76 -7.10 -6.80
N ALA A 32 -7.42 -8.10 -6.20
CA ALA A 32 -8.62 -7.88 -5.39
C ALA A 32 -8.32 -7.06 -4.12
N ILE A 33 -7.24 -7.39 -3.41
CA ILE A 33 -6.78 -6.65 -2.23
C ILE A 33 -6.42 -5.21 -2.61
N GLN A 34 -5.69 -5.02 -3.71
CA GLN A 34 -5.32 -3.70 -4.20
C GLN A 34 -6.55 -2.85 -4.49
N GLN A 35 -7.57 -3.42 -5.14
CA GLN A 35 -8.81 -2.73 -5.49
C GLN A 35 -9.58 -2.29 -4.24
N VAL A 36 -9.79 -3.18 -3.28
CA VAL A 36 -10.54 -2.87 -2.06
C VAL A 36 -9.87 -1.76 -1.26
N LEU A 37 -8.54 -1.84 -1.09
CA LEU A 37 -7.80 -0.80 -0.37
C LEU A 37 -7.78 0.54 -1.13
N ALA A 38 -7.69 0.52 -2.46
CA ALA A 38 -7.77 1.75 -3.26
C ALA A 38 -9.15 2.43 -3.12
N MET A 39 -10.24 1.65 -3.10
CA MET A 39 -11.60 2.16 -2.86
C MET A 39 -11.75 2.82 -1.49
N ASP A 40 -11.03 2.33 -0.47
CA ASP A 40 -10.99 2.90 0.87
C ASP A 40 -10.08 4.13 1.02
N GLY A 41 -9.46 4.59 -0.08
CA GLY A 41 -8.62 5.78 -0.13
C GLY A 41 -7.16 5.55 0.28
N PHE A 42 -6.64 4.33 0.14
CA PHE A 42 -5.23 4.04 0.32
C PHE A 42 -4.44 4.12 -0.99
N GLU A 43 -3.18 4.53 -0.92
CA GLU A 43 -2.21 4.33 -2.01
C GLU A 43 -1.60 2.93 -1.88
N VAL A 44 -1.73 2.09 -2.90
CA VAL A 44 -1.35 0.67 -2.79
C VAL A 44 -0.36 0.25 -3.86
N ASP A 45 0.79 -0.25 -3.42
CA ASP A 45 1.80 -0.92 -4.23
C ASP A 45 1.70 -2.45 -4.04
N LEU A 46 1.71 -3.22 -5.12
CA LEU A 46 1.64 -4.69 -5.08
C LEU A 46 2.94 -5.34 -5.60
N ALA A 47 3.44 -6.33 -4.88
CA ALA A 47 4.53 -7.20 -5.30
C ALA A 47 4.11 -8.67 -5.33
N GLY A 48 4.18 -9.27 -6.52
CA GLY A 48 3.87 -10.68 -6.76
C GLY A 48 4.92 -11.68 -6.25
N THR A 49 6.07 -11.21 -5.79
CA THR A 49 7.16 -12.08 -5.32
C THR A 49 7.94 -11.41 -4.19
N LEU A 50 8.56 -12.23 -3.35
CA LEU A 50 9.47 -11.75 -2.30
C LEU A 50 10.69 -11.01 -2.88
N ALA A 51 11.19 -11.42 -4.05
CA ALA A 51 12.32 -10.75 -4.70
C ALA A 51 11.94 -9.31 -5.09
N ARG A 52 10.75 -9.11 -5.68
CA ARG A 52 10.23 -7.79 -6.02
C ARG A 52 9.95 -6.95 -4.77
N ALA A 53 9.44 -7.58 -3.71
CA ALA A 53 9.25 -6.91 -2.43
C ALA A 53 10.57 -6.41 -1.83
N ARG A 54 11.61 -7.25 -1.81
CA ARG A 54 12.95 -6.90 -1.30
C ARG A 54 13.59 -5.75 -2.08
N ALA A 55 13.55 -5.81 -3.40
CA ALA A 55 14.10 -4.75 -4.26
C ALA A 55 13.50 -3.37 -3.94
N ARG A 56 12.27 -3.29 -3.42
CA ARG A 56 11.62 -2.03 -3.04
C ARG A 56 12.17 -1.41 -1.74
N PHE A 57 12.72 -2.21 -0.84
CA PHE A 57 13.20 -1.78 0.49
C PHE A 57 14.73 -1.84 0.64
N GLU A 58 15.43 -2.61 -0.21
CA GLU A 58 16.89 -2.63 -0.25
C GLU A 58 17.47 -1.36 -0.90
N VAL A 59 16.66 -0.61 -1.66
CA VAL A 59 16.98 0.74 -2.12
C VAL A 59 16.82 1.72 -0.94
N ALA A 60 17.86 1.75 -0.10
CA ALA A 60 18.16 2.63 1.04
C ALA A 60 17.03 2.93 2.05
N PRO A 61 17.23 2.69 3.37
CA PRO A 61 16.40 3.34 4.36
C PRO A 61 16.60 4.86 4.25
N PRO A 62 15.55 5.71 4.40
CA PRO A 62 15.80 7.12 4.67
C PRO A 62 16.69 7.20 5.90
N ALA A 63 17.82 7.90 5.78
CA ALA A 63 18.72 8.15 6.90
C ALA A 63 17.88 8.69 8.08
N GLY A 64 17.82 7.94 9.18
CA GLY A 64 17.24 8.42 10.44
C GLY A 64 16.05 7.66 11.04
N ARG A 65 15.59 6.52 10.50
CA ARG A 65 14.63 5.66 11.23
C ARG A 65 15.22 4.28 11.53
N SER A 66 15.54 4.07 12.81
CA SER A 66 15.81 2.75 13.38
C SER A 66 14.51 1.94 13.37
N TRP A 67 14.40 0.98 12.46
CA TRP A 67 13.36 -0.05 12.56
C TRP A 67 13.86 -1.10 13.54
N SER A 68 13.35 -1.08 14.77
CA SER A 68 13.57 -2.17 15.72
C SER A 68 12.98 -3.44 15.10
N ARG A 69 13.85 -4.32 14.61
CA ARG A 69 13.46 -5.64 14.12
C ARG A 69 13.02 -6.47 15.33
N SER A 70 11.73 -6.43 15.66
CA SER A 70 11.14 -7.43 16.57
C SER A 70 11.13 -8.77 15.84
N VAL A 71 12.21 -9.53 16.01
CA VAL A 71 12.25 -10.95 15.65
C VAL A 71 11.35 -11.64 16.66
N VAL A 72 10.11 -11.97 16.26
CA VAL A 72 9.28 -12.89 17.03
C VAL A 72 9.96 -14.26 16.96
N PRO A 73 10.41 -14.85 18.09
CA PRO A 73 11.01 -16.17 18.07
C PRO A 73 9.99 -17.19 17.56
N ARG A 74 10.39 -18.04 16.61
CA ARG A 74 9.54 -19.13 16.11
C ARG A 74 9.27 -20.09 17.28
N PRO A 75 8.03 -20.52 17.53
CA PRO A 75 7.79 -21.56 18.53
C PRO A 75 8.45 -22.86 18.05
N ASP A 76 9.25 -23.46 18.94
CA ASP A 76 9.82 -24.79 18.74
C ASP A 76 8.69 -25.82 18.73
N PHE A 77 8.26 -26.25 17.55
CA PHE A 77 7.44 -27.44 17.42
C PHE A 77 8.35 -28.66 17.62
N ARG A 78 8.38 -29.20 18.84
CA ARG A 78 8.89 -30.54 19.10
C ARG A 78 7.73 -31.54 18.95
N CYS A 79 7.92 -32.53 18.08
CA CYS A 79 7.08 -33.73 17.99
C CYS A 79 7.24 -34.60 19.23
#